data_AF-A0A7S3NDL5-F1
#
_entry.id   AF-A0A7S3NDL5-F1
#
_cell.length_a   1.000
_cell.length_b   1.000
_cell.length_c   1.000
_cell.angle_alpha   90.00
_cell.angle_beta   90.00
_cell.angle_gamma   90.00
#
_symmetry.space_group_name_H-M   'P 1'
#
loop_
_entity.id
_entity.type
_entity.pdbx_description
1 polymer ?
#
loop_
_entity_poly.entity_id
_entity_poly.type
_entity_poly.pdbx_seq_one_letter_code
_entity_poly.pdbx_strand_id
1 'polypeptide(L)'
;LERNKLDFDPETPVYMFSKEYYSKDEFMQDFTQIIWFTYRKNFKEIVDSGETWTSDNGWGCMIRVAQMALARVLSQNMPPLEVIQLFQDNVKGAEAPFSIQNFVEFGK
;
A
#
# COMPACT_ATOMS: atom_id res chain seq x y z
N LEU A 1 -9.51 -36.81 11.63
CA LEU A 1 -9.78 -35.39 11.92
C LEU A 1 -8.69 -34.58 11.25
N GLU A 2 -8.86 -34.31 9.95
CA GLU A 2 -7.91 -33.48 9.20
C GLU A 2 -8.04 -32.05 9.72
N ARG A 3 -7.00 -31.54 10.38
CA ARG A 3 -6.89 -30.11 10.67
C ARG A 3 -6.99 -29.39 9.32
N ASN A 4 -7.98 -28.50 9.15
CA ASN A 4 -8.02 -27.60 8.02
C ASN A 4 -6.70 -26.82 8.05
N LYS A 5 -5.83 -27.00 7.04
CA LYS A 5 -4.51 -26.34 6.95
C LYS A 5 -4.57 -24.80 6.90
N LEU A 6 -5.77 -24.22 6.98
CA LEU A 6 -6.06 -22.80 6.87
C LEU A 6 -6.44 -22.16 8.23
N ASP A 7 -6.53 -22.93 9.31
CA ASP A 7 -6.78 -22.41 10.65
C ASP A 7 -5.46 -22.09 11.36
N PHE A 8 -5.45 -21.01 12.15
CA PHE A 8 -4.28 -20.60 12.93
C PHE A 8 -3.94 -21.71 13.94
N ASP A 9 -2.67 -22.12 13.99
CA ASP A 9 -2.20 -23.05 15.02
C ASP A 9 -1.99 -22.28 16.34
N PRO A 10 -2.70 -22.63 17.44
CA PRO A 10 -2.54 -21.93 18.72
C PRO A 10 -1.13 -21.97 19.29
N GLU A 11 -0.29 -22.92 18.87
CA GLU A 11 1.10 -23.06 19.35
C GLU A 11 2.11 -22.31 18.47
N THR A 12 1.70 -21.82 17.29
CA THR A 12 2.59 -21.14 16.34
C THR A 12 2.02 -19.78 15.95
N PRO A 13 2.57 -18.67 16.48
CA PRO A 13 2.06 -17.35 16.16
C PRO A 13 2.34 -16.96 14.70
N VAL A 14 1.44 -16.16 14.15
CA VAL A 14 1.66 -15.39 12.92
C VAL A 14 2.24 -14.03 13.30
N TYR A 15 3.22 -13.54 12.54
CA TYR A 15 3.86 -12.26 12.79
C TYR A 15 3.46 -11.22 11.75
N MET A 16 3.12 -10.02 12.18
CA MET A 16 2.91 -8.88 11.29
C MET A 16 3.36 -7.59 11.99
N PHE A 17 4.25 -6.82 11.33
CA PHE A 17 4.81 -5.58 11.86
C PHE A 17 5.30 -5.67 13.32
N SER A 18 6.03 -6.75 13.64
CA SER A 18 6.57 -7.04 14.99
C SER A 18 5.53 -7.33 16.07
N LYS A 19 4.25 -7.56 15.69
CA LYS A 19 3.22 -8.10 16.58
C LYS A 19 2.98 -9.58 16.27
N GLU A 20 2.82 -10.36 17.34
CA GLU A 20 2.47 -11.78 17.32
C GLU A 20 0.95 -11.96 17.41
N TYR A 21 0.41 -12.91 16.65
CA TYR A 21 -1.02 -13.22 16.59
C TYR A 21 -1.24 -14.72 16.74
N TYR A 22 -2.09 -15.10 17.70
CA TYR A 22 -2.51 -16.47 17.94
C TYR A 22 -3.95 -16.74 17.48
N SER A 23 -4.72 -15.67 17.26
CA SER A 23 -6.09 -15.72 16.75
C SER A 23 -6.17 -15.12 15.36
N LYS A 24 -6.87 -15.83 14.47
CA LYS A 24 -7.21 -15.34 13.13
C LYS A 24 -8.03 -14.05 13.20
N ASP A 25 -8.97 -13.95 14.13
CA ASP A 25 -9.87 -12.79 14.22
C ASP A 25 -9.09 -11.53 14.64
N GLU A 26 -8.18 -11.67 15.61
CA GLU A 26 -7.28 -10.58 16.01
C GLU A 26 -6.35 -10.17 14.87
N PHE A 27 -5.77 -11.15 14.17
CA PHE A 27 -4.94 -10.87 12.99
C PHE A 27 -5.73 -10.11 11.92
N MET A 28 -6.94 -10.56 11.60
CA MET A 28 -7.76 -9.94 10.57
C MET A 28 -8.22 -8.53 10.95
N GLN A 29 -8.46 -8.25 12.23
CA GLN A 29 -8.75 -6.90 12.71
C GLN A 29 -7.61 -5.93 12.36
N ASP A 30 -6.36 -6.31 12.60
CA ASP A 30 -5.20 -5.46 12.30
C ASP A 30 -4.81 -5.49 10.80
N PHE A 31 -4.89 -6.66 10.17
CA PHE A 31 -4.53 -6.85 8.76
C PHE A 31 -5.39 -6.01 7.83
N THR A 32 -6.69 -5.88 8.13
CA THR A 32 -7.61 -5.05 7.35
C THR A 32 -7.38 -3.55 7.50
N GLN A 33 -6.56 -3.12 8.47
CA GLN A 33 -6.14 -1.72 8.60
C GLN A 33 -4.95 -1.36 7.69
N ILE A 34 -4.36 -2.33 6.99
CA ILE A 34 -3.28 -2.05 6.04
C ILE A 34 -3.86 -1.29 4.84
N ILE A 35 -3.34 -0.09 4.63
CA ILE A 35 -3.65 0.70 3.43
C ILE A 35 -3.00 0.01 2.23
N TRP A 36 -3.83 -0.53 1.36
CA TRP A 36 -3.38 -1.28 0.19
C TRP A 36 -3.40 -0.42 -1.07
N PHE A 37 -2.26 -0.30 -1.73
CA PHE A 37 -2.15 0.28 -3.06
C PHE A 37 -1.91 -0.80 -4.11
N THR A 38 -2.69 -0.73 -5.18
CA THR A 38 -2.61 -1.62 -6.34
C THR A 38 -2.31 -0.82 -7.59
N TYR A 39 -2.06 -1.51 -8.70
CA TYR A 39 -2.07 -0.84 -9.99
C TYR A 39 -3.37 -0.08 -10.23
N ARG A 40 -3.25 1.02 -10.95
CA ARG A 40 -4.34 1.87 -11.42
C ARG A 40 -4.18 2.13 -12.92
N LYS A 41 -5.29 2.56 -13.50
CA LYS A 41 -5.41 2.97 -14.89
C LYS A 41 -6.28 4.23 -14.95
N ASN A 42 -6.18 4.97 -16.05
CA ASN A 42 -6.87 6.23 -16.26
C ASN A 42 -6.50 7.28 -15.19
N PHE A 43 -5.28 7.21 -14.66
CA PHE A 43 -4.77 8.27 -13.78
C PHE A 43 -4.27 9.46 -14.60
N LYS A 44 -4.02 10.59 -13.94
CA LYS A 44 -3.45 11.78 -14.58
C LYS A 44 -2.08 11.46 -15.20
N GLU A 45 -1.91 11.83 -16.47
CA GLU A 45 -0.74 11.51 -17.30
C GLU A 45 0.61 11.74 -16.58
N ILE A 46 1.48 10.73 -16.68
CA ILE A 46 2.90 10.81 -16.37
C ILE A 46 3.63 10.96 -17.70
N VAL A 47 4.35 12.06 -17.89
CA VAL A 47 5.21 12.27 -19.06
C VAL A 47 6.65 12.06 -18.63
N ASP A 48 7.27 11.01 -19.14
CA ASP A 48 8.68 10.69 -18.86
C ASP A 48 9.38 10.16 -20.11
N SER A 49 10.62 10.61 -20.34
CA SER A 49 11.46 10.14 -21.46
C SER A 49 10.80 10.20 -22.85
N GLY A 50 9.84 11.12 -23.05
CA GLY A 50 9.09 11.26 -24.30
C GLY A 50 7.87 10.35 -24.42
N GLU A 51 7.59 9.53 -23.40
CA GLU A 51 6.43 8.65 -23.34
C GLU A 51 5.39 9.16 -22.34
N THR A 52 4.11 8.86 -22.62
CA THR A 52 2.99 9.23 -21.76
C THR A 52 2.31 7.99 -21.21
N TRP A 53 2.22 7.92 -19.87
CA TRP A 53 1.64 6.79 -19.16
C TRP A 53 0.39 7.23 -18.38
N THR A 54 -0.67 6.43 -18.46
CA THR A 54 -1.92 6.59 -17.69
C THR A 54 -2.28 5.35 -16.87
N SER A 55 -1.36 4.38 -16.82
CA SER A 55 -1.47 3.12 -16.10
C SER A 55 -0.09 2.67 -15.64
N ASP A 56 -0.04 2.08 -14.45
CA ASP A 56 1.18 1.51 -13.87
C ASP A 56 1.25 -0.02 -13.90
N ASN A 57 0.28 -0.65 -14.58
CA ASN A 57 0.33 -2.08 -14.89
C ASN A 57 1.64 -2.45 -15.60
N GLY A 58 2.37 -3.41 -15.04
CA GLY A 58 3.59 -3.96 -15.63
C GLY A 58 4.90 -3.27 -15.21
N TRP A 59 4.85 -2.12 -14.54
CA TRP A 59 6.06 -1.41 -14.12
C TRP A 59 5.97 -0.76 -12.71
N GLY A 60 4.77 -0.46 -12.22
CA GLY A 60 4.57 0.27 -10.95
C GLY A 60 4.68 -0.53 -9.66
N CYS A 61 4.96 -1.83 -9.72
CA CYS A 61 4.81 -2.72 -8.54
C CYS A 61 5.66 -2.29 -7.36
N MET A 62 6.93 -1.94 -7.60
CA MET A 62 7.84 -1.50 -6.54
C MET A 62 7.45 -0.14 -5.97
N ILE A 63 6.87 0.75 -6.80
CA ILE A 63 6.34 2.03 -6.33
C ILE A 63 5.14 1.78 -5.41
N ARG A 64 4.20 0.90 -5.78
CA ARG A 64 3.05 0.57 -4.92
C ARG A 64 3.49 -0.07 -3.59
N VAL A 65 4.53 -0.90 -3.60
CA VAL A 65 5.14 -1.45 -2.37
C VAL A 65 5.73 -0.34 -1.51
N ALA A 66 6.48 0.60 -2.10
CA ALA A 66 7.05 1.74 -1.39
C ALA A 66 5.95 2.64 -0.81
N GLN A 67 4.87 2.90 -1.57
CA GLN A 67 3.72 3.66 -1.10
C GLN A 67 3.06 2.97 0.10
N MET A 68 2.87 1.65 0.08
CA MET A 68 2.31 0.90 1.21
C MET A 68 3.20 0.95 2.44
N ALA A 69 4.51 0.79 2.27
CA ALA A 69 5.48 0.86 3.37
C ALA A 69 5.46 2.26 4.01
N LEU A 70 5.45 3.32 3.21
CA LEU A 70 5.38 4.70 3.71
C LEU A 70 4.04 4.99 4.39
N ALA A 71 2.92 4.62 3.76
CA ALA A 71 1.59 4.77 4.34
C ALA A 71 1.47 4.05 5.68
N ARG A 72 2.09 2.87 5.83
CA ARG A 72 2.11 2.15 7.12
C ARG A 72 2.76 2.96 8.23
N VAL A 73 3.87 3.64 7.93
CA VAL A 73 4.55 4.52 8.91
C VAL A 73 3.70 5.73 9.23
N LEU A 74 3.12 6.39 8.21
CA LEU A 74 2.27 7.56 8.42
C LEU A 74 1.01 7.25 9.25
N SER A 75 0.38 6.10 9.00
CA SER A 75 -0.80 5.64 9.75
C SER A 75 -0.54 5.37 11.23
N GLN A 76 0.71 5.40 11.71
CA GLN A 76 1.01 5.32 13.13
C GLN A 76 0.58 6.60 13.88
N ASN A 77 0.54 7.74 13.19
CA ASN A 77 0.27 9.05 13.81
C ASN A 77 -0.79 9.88 13.07
N MET A 78 -1.40 9.33 12.02
CA MET A 78 -2.37 10.03 11.19
C MET A 78 -3.62 9.18 10.94
N PRO A 79 -4.82 9.80 10.82
CA PRO A 79 -6.03 9.09 10.41
C PRO A 79 -5.86 8.46 9.01
N PRO A 80 -6.37 7.24 8.77
CA PRO A 80 -6.19 6.55 7.49
C PRO A 80 -6.64 7.35 6.26
N LEU A 81 -7.73 8.11 6.37
CA LEU A 81 -8.24 8.94 5.27
C LEU A 81 -7.27 10.08 4.91
N GLU A 82 -6.66 10.71 5.91
CA GLU A 82 -5.64 11.76 5.68
C GLU A 82 -4.39 11.16 5.03
N VAL A 83 -3.97 9.96 5.47
CA VAL A 83 -2.85 9.25 4.84
C VAL A 83 -3.17 8.96 3.38
N ILE A 84 -4.33 8.36 3.07
CA ILE A 84 -4.74 7.99 1.70
C ILE A 84 -4.77 9.21 0.76
N GLN A 85 -5.15 10.38 1.25
CA GLN A 85 -5.17 11.61 0.44
C GLN A 85 -3.78 11.98 -0.10
N LEU A 86 -2.71 11.65 0.63
CA LEU A 86 -1.35 11.96 0.21
C LEU A 86 -0.86 11.14 -0.99
N PHE A 87 -1.56 10.05 -1.36
CA PHE A 87 -1.16 9.09 -2.40
C PHE A 87 -2.10 9.08 -3.62
N GLN A 88 -2.97 10.08 -3.78
CA GLN A 88 -3.96 10.10 -4.87
C GLN A 88 -3.30 10.17 -6.26
N ASP A 89 -3.65 9.25 -7.16
CA ASP A 89 -3.09 9.20 -8.52
C ASP A 89 -3.73 10.20 -9.49
N ASN A 90 -4.82 10.87 -9.12
CA ASN A 90 -5.48 11.88 -9.97
C ASN A 90 -5.11 13.32 -9.60
N VAL A 91 -4.19 13.48 -8.65
CA VAL A 91 -3.77 14.75 -8.10
C VAL A 91 -2.23 14.79 -8.13
N LYS A 92 -1.64 15.96 -8.41
CA LYS A 92 -0.17 16.11 -8.49
C LYS A 92 0.29 17.24 -7.56
N GLY A 93 1.53 17.14 -7.09
CA GLY A 93 2.19 18.21 -6.34
C GLY A 93 1.87 18.16 -4.85
N ALA A 94 1.73 19.33 -4.22
CA ALA A 94 1.59 19.44 -2.77
C ALA A 94 0.31 18.80 -2.20
N GLU A 95 -0.73 18.63 -3.04
CA GLU A 95 -2.00 18.00 -2.62
C GLU A 95 -1.89 16.47 -2.47
N ALA A 96 -0.98 15.82 -3.20
CA ALA A 96 -0.72 14.38 -3.13
C ALA A 96 0.80 14.14 -3.24
N PRO A 97 1.58 14.47 -2.19
CA PRO A 97 3.04 14.46 -2.25
C PRO A 97 3.64 13.07 -2.54
N PHE A 98 2.90 12.00 -2.26
CA PHE A 98 3.32 10.61 -2.45
C PHE A 98 2.57 9.90 -3.58
N SER A 99 1.98 10.65 -4.52
CA SER A 99 1.37 10.08 -5.72
C SER A 99 2.39 9.39 -6.62
N ILE A 100 1.92 8.48 -7.48
CA ILE A 100 2.80 7.76 -8.41
C ILE A 100 3.55 8.71 -9.37
N GLN A 101 2.93 9.84 -9.73
CA GLN A 101 3.55 10.89 -10.54
C GLN A 101 4.80 11.45 -9.87
N ASN A 102 4.72 11.78 -8.57
CA ASN A 102 5.84 12.34 -7.84
C ASN A 102 6.94 11.29 -7.63
N PHE A 103 6.59 10.03 -7.38
CA PHE A 103 7.59 8.94 -7.31
C PHE A 103 8.39 8.81 -8.62
N VAL A 104 7.73 8.90 -9.77
CA VAL A 104 8.43 8.87 -11.07
C VAL A 104 9.25 10.13 -11.32
N GLU A 105 8.74 11.30 -10.95
CA GLU A 105 9.44 12.58 -11.15
C GLU A 105 10.75 12.66 -10.35
N PHE A 106 10.73 12.23 -9.09
CA PHE A 106 11.88 12.31 -8.18
C PHE A 106 12.78 11.06 -8.17
N GLY A 107 12.32 9.95 -8.75
CA GLY A 107 13.07 8.68 -8.81
C GLY A 107 14.10 8.59 -9.94
N LYS A 108 14.40 9.70 -10.62
CA LYS A 108 15.33 9.79 -11.76
C LYS A 108 16.79 9.82 -11.35
#